data_AF-A0A843CHD4-F1
#
_entry.id   AF-A0A843CHD4-F1
#
_cell.length_a   1.000
_cell.length_b   1.000
_cell.length_c   1.000
_cell.angle_alpha   90.00
_cell.angle_beta   90.00
_cell.angle_gamma   90.00
#
_symmetry.space_group_name_H-M   'P 1'
#
loop_
_entity.id
_entity.type
_entity.pdbx_description
1 polymer ?
#
loop_
_entity_poly.entity_id
_entity_poly.type
_entity_poly.pdbx_seq_one_letter_code
_entity_poly.pdbx_strand_id
1 'polypeptide(L)'
;MADIQIMSIAFPTIYQIGDKAKIISYNFTQSPRYIKTGDEIGYDYSGGTKSIQAQYPSIEAYSRPVNPGAHYSIALKITPDTVGNFTIFAKTVAIPHTSNNSHFPYSGIKDHQNEYVESFSVIVEQ
;
A
#
# COMPACT_ATOMS: atom_id res chain seq x y z
N MET A 1 3.00 -9.36 19.33
CA MET A 1 1.98 -9.28 18.27
C MET A 1 1.92 -7.84 17.81
N ALA A 2 1.55 -7.60 16.56
CA ALA A 2 1.38 -6.23 16.07
C ALA A 2 0.06 -5.65 16.58
N ASP A 3 0.06 -4.36 16.92
CA ASP A 3 -1.15 -3.62 17.27
C ASP A 3 -1.90 -3.19 16.01
N ILE A 4 -1.14 -2.92 14.93
CA ILE A 4 -1.65 -2.47 13.64
C ILE A 4 -1.02 -3.31 12.53
N GLN A 5 -1.83 -3.80 11.61
CA GLN A 5 -1.38 -4.35 10.32
C GLN A 5 -1.90 -3.45 9.21
N ILE A 6 -1.03 -2.99 8.34
CA ILE A 6 -1.33 -2.12 7.20
C ILE A 6 -0.94 -2.85 5.92
N MET A 7 -1.81 -2.80 4.91
CA MET A 7 -1.50 -3.14 3.52
C MET A 7 -1.66 -1.88 2.68
N SER A 8 -0.59 -1.49 2.00
CA SER A 8 -0.57 -0.32 1.13
C SER A 8 -0.46 -0.78 -0.32
N ILE A 9 -1.37 -0.32 -1.17
CA ILE A 9 -1.38 -0.55 -2.62
C ILE A 9 -1.26 0.79 -3.31
N ALA A 10 -0.16 1.02 -4.01
CA ALA A 10 0.19 2.30 -4.58
C ALA A 10 0.29 2.27 -6.10
N PHE A 11 0.06 3.42 -6.72
CA PHE A 11 -0.08 3.56 -8.16
C PHE A 11 0.90 4.61 -8.73
N PRO A 12 2.20 4.27 -8.87
CA PRO A 12 3.24 5.21 -9.29
C PRO A 12 3.05 5.80 -10.69
N THR A 13 2.27 5.16 -11.57
CA THR A 13 2.06 5.60 -12.95
C THR A 13 0.85 6.50 -13.15
N ILE A 14 0.13 6.88 -12.08
CA ILE A 14 -1.03 7.79 -12.16
C ILE A 14 -0.95 8.89 -11.11
N TYR A 15 -1.59 10.03 -11.42
CA TYR A 15 -1.63 11.17 -10.51
C TYR A 15 -2.77 11.10 -9.48
N GLN A 16 -3.86 10.39 -9.81
CA GLN A 16 -5.02 10.24 -8.93
C GLN A 16 -5.71 8.89 -9.18
N ILE A 17 -6.23 8.27 -8.11
CA ILE A 17 -6.94 6.98 -8.19
C ILE A 17 -8.27 7.13 -8.92
N GLY A 18 -9.17 8.00 -8.47
CA GLY A 18 -10.49 8.22 -9.09
C GLY A 18 -11.21 6.90 -9.43
N ASP A 19 -11.74 6.79 -10.65
CA ASP A 19 -12.38 5.56 -11.14
C ASP A 19 -11.38 4.48 -11.62
N LYS A 20 -10.08 4.76 -11.65
CA LYS A 20 -9.04 3.87 -12.19
C LYS A 20 -8.77 2.65 -11.30
N ALA A 21 -9.00 2.78 -9.99
CA ALA A 21 -8.95 1.65 -9.07
C ALA A 21 -10.11 1.75 -8.07
N LYS A 22 -10.86 0.66 -7.93
CA LYS A 22 -12.01 0.55 -7.02
C LYS A 22 -11.86 -0.63 -6.09
N ILE A 23 -12.14 -0.43 -4.81
CA ILE A 23 -12.17 -1.51 -3.83
C ILE A 23 -13.44 -2.33 -4.06
N ILE A 24 -13.28 -3.63 -4.31
CA ILE A 24 -14.38 -4.58 -4.50
C ILE A 24 -14.78 -5.21 -3.16
N SER A 25 -13.79 -5.62 -2.38
CA SER A 25 -13.99 -6.22 -1.07
C SER A 25 -12.73 -6.10 -0.23
N TYR A 26 -12.89 -6.11 1.08
CA TYR A 26 -11.79 -6.21 2.04
C TYR A 26 -12.30 -6.82 3.35
N ASN A 27 -11.41 -7.41 4.14
CA ASN A 27 -11.75 -7.99 5.46
C ASN A 27 -10.91 -7.41 6.61
N PHE A 28 -10.33 -6.23 6.41
CA PHE A 28 -9.68 -5.44 7.46
C PHE A 28 -10.70 -4.86 8.44
N THR A 29 -10.26 -4.55 9.66
CA THR A 29 -11.18 -4.05 10.70
C THR A 29 -11.50 -2.57 10.58
N GLN A 30 -10.73 -1.82 9.78
CA GLN A 30 -10.93 -0.40 9.52
C GLN A 30 -11.23 -0.15 8.04
N SER A 31 -12.00 0.91 7.77
CA SER A 31 -12.24 1.37 6.41
C SER A 31 -10.92 1.79 5.74
N PRO A 32 -10.65 1.36 4.49
CA PRO A 32 -9.47 1.76 3.76
C PRO A 32 -9.38 3.27 3.57
N ARG A 33 -8.16 3.80 3.62
CA ARG A 33 -7.84 5.21 3.40
C ARG A 33 -7.24 5.41 2.03
N TYR A 34 -7.59 6.53 1.40
CA TYR A 34 -6.98 6.98 0.16
C TYR A 34 -5.94 8.04 0.50
N ILE A 35 -4.71 7.80 0.06
CA ILE A 35 -3.60 8.72 0.16
C ILE A 35 -3.47 9.43 -1.18
N LYS A 36 -3.37 10.75 -1.14
CA LYS A 36 -3.15 11.61 -2.31
C LYS A 36 -1.67 11.97 -2.41
N THR A 37 -1.22 12.28 -3.61
CA THR A 37 0.09 12.91 -3.81
C THR A 37 0.18 14.20 -2.97
N GLY A 38 1.25 14.35 -2.21
CA GLY A 38 1.45 15.45 -1.27
C GLY A 38 0.77 15.28 0.09
N ASP A 39 0.22 14.10 0.41
CA ASP A 39 -0.14 13.76 1.80
C ASP A 39 1.12 13.35 2.57
N GLU A 40 1.17 13.66 3.87
CA GLU A 40 2.24 13.21 4.75
C GLU A 40 2.06 11.73 5.11
N ILE A 41 3.08 10.91 4.85
CA ILE A 41 3.09 9.47 5.10
C ILE A 41 4.38 9.03 5.82
N GLY A 42 4.35 7.85 6.45
CA GLY A 42 5.51 7.31 7.16
C GLY A 42 6.72 7.09 6.24
N TYR A 43 7.92 7.19 6.79
CA TYR A 43 9.18 6.99 6.07
C TYR A 43 10.09 6.02 6.83
N ASP A 44 10.90 5.23 6.10
CA ASP A 44 12.05 4.48 6.62
C ASP A 44 11.71 3.46 7.72
N TYR A 45 10.51 2.85 7.66
CA TYR A 45 10.01 1.94 8.69
C TYR A 45 10.14 2.52 10.12
N SER A 46 9.89 3.82 10.25
CA SER A 46 10.17 4.56 11.48
C SER A 46 9.06 4.49 12.53
N GLY A 47 8.00 3.73 12.30
CA GLY A 47 6.84 3.64 13.20
C GLY A 47 6.07 4.95 13.32
N GLY A 48 6.17 5.83 12.33
CA GLY A 48 5.55 7.16 12.34
C GLY A 48 6.40 8.27 12.97
N THR A 49 7.67 8.01 13.33
CA THR A 49 8.57 9.05 13.87
C THR A 49 9.25 9.88 12.78
N LYS A 50 9.31 9.37 11.55
CA LYS A 50 9.74 10.10 10.35
C LYS A 50 8.62 10.06 9.32
N SER A 51 8.47 11.15 8.59
CA SER A 51 7.51 11.27 7.51
C SER A 51 8.12 11.86 6.24
N ILE A 52 7.46 11.60 5.12
CA ILE A 52 7.75 12.15 3.79
C ILE A 52 6.43 12.49 3.10
N GLN A 53 6.50 13.29 2.04
CA GLN A 53 5.37 13.60 1.17
C GLN A 53 5.15 12.46 0.15
N ALA A 54 3.91 12.01 0.03
CA ALA A 54 3.53 10.98 -0.94
C ALA A 54 3.82 11.45 -2.37
N GLN A 55 4.59 10.67 -3.14
CA GLN A 55 4.91 11.00 -4.55
C GLN A 55 3.85 10.51 -5.55
N TYR A 56 3.01 9.57 -5.13
CA TYR A 56 1.92 8.99 -5.92
C TYR A 56 0.75 8.61 -5.01
N PRO A 57 -0.46 8.45 -5.55
CA PRO A 57 -1.60 8.05 -4.75
C PRO A 57 -1.54 6.56 -4.35
N SER A 58 -2.14 6.22 -3.22
CA SER A 58 -2.25 4.85 -2.72
C SER A 58 -3.54 4.59 -1.94
N ILE A 59 -3.87 3.32 -1.73
CA ILE A 59 -4.94 2.84 -0.86
C ILE A 59 -4.30 2.07 0.27
N GLU A 60 -4.62 2.44 1.51
CA GLU A 60 -4.16 1.75 2.71
C GLU A 60 -5.33 1.11 3.45
N ALA A 61 -5.34 -0.22 3.51
CA ALA A 61 -6.26 -0.98 4.34
C ALA A 61 -5.53 -1.42 5.60
N TYR A 62 -6.16 -1.31 6.77
CA TYR A 62 -5.49 -1.62 8.03
C TYR A 62 -6.44 -2.19 9.08
N SER A 63 -5.86 -2.98 9.97
CA SER A 63 -6.56 -3.56 11.11
C SER A 63 -5.93 -3.09 12.40
N ARG A 64 -6.76 -2.62 13.34
CA ARG A 64 -6.39 -2.27 14.70
C ARG A 64 -7.57 -2.56 15.64
N PRO A 65 -7.46 -3.46 16.64
CA PRO A 65 -6.31 -4.35 16.87
C PRO A 65 -6.16 -5.42 15.76
N VAL A 66 -5.01 -6.07 15.72
CA VAL A 66 -4.77 -7.26 14.90
C VAL A 66 -5.15 -8.52 15.69
N ASN A 67 -6.03 -9.34 15.14
CA ASN A 67 -6.44 -10.59 15.80
C ASN A 67 -5.40 -11.70 15.54
N PRO A 68 -5.05 -12.53 16.56
CA PRO A 68 -4.15 -13.67 16.37
C PRO A 68 -4.65 -14.61 15.26
N GLY A 69 -3.77 -14.99 14.34
CA GLY A 69 -4.11 -15.89 13.22
C GLY A 69 -5.00 -15.27 12.14
N ALA A 70 -5.24 -13.95 12.17
CA ALA A 70 -6.02 -13.30 11.13
C ALA A 70 -5.30 -13.27 9.79
N HIS A 71 -6.06 -13.50 8.72
CA HIS A 71 -5.62 -13.34 7.34
C HIS A 71 -6.40 -12.20 6.70
N TYR A 72 -5.69 -11.15 6.29
CA TYR A 72 -6.31 -9.98 5.67
C TYR A 72 -6.12 -10.00 4.15
N SER A 73 -7.11 -9.46 3.46
CA SER A 73 -7.17 -9.37 2.01
C SER A 73 -7.94 -8.12 1.60
N ILE A 74 -7.54 -7.54 0.50
CA ILE A 74 -8.26 -6.49 -0.22
C ILE A 74 -8.23 -6.86 -1.70
N ALA A 75 -9.38 -6.76 -2.36
CA ALA A 75 -9.53 -6.98 -3.79
C ALA A 75 -9.83 -5.64 -4.46
N LEU A 76 -9.05 -5.32 -5.49
CA LEU A 76 -9.22 -4.11 -6.28
C LEU A 76 -9.61 -4.47 -7.71
N LYS A 77 -10.55 -3.72 -8.29
CA LYS A 77 -10.75 -3.67 -9.73
C LYS A 77 -9.97 -2.48 -10.27
N ILE A 78 -9.05 -2.75 -11.17
CA ILE A 78 -8.19 -1.75 -11.80
C ILE A 78 -8.62 -1.63 -13.26
N THR A 79 -8.89 -0.40 -13.70
CA THR A 79 -9.32 -0.07 -15.06
C THR A 79 -8.46 1.09 -15.55
N PRO A 80 -7.27 0.82 -16.11
CA PRO A 80 -6.44 1.86 -16.71
C PRO A 80 -7.19 2.51 -17.88
N ASP A 81 -7.05 3.83 -18.03
CA ASP A 81 -7.69 4.62 -19.09
C ASP A 81 -6.78 4.85 -20.31
N THR A 82 -5.50 4.47 -20.21
CA THR A 82 -4.51 4.63 -21.26
C THR A 82 -3.81 3.31 -21.59
N VAL A 83 -3.46 3.17 -22.86
CA VAL A 83 -2.58 2.10 -23.36
C VAL A 83 -1.20 2.28 -22.72
N GLY A 84 -0.59 1.17 -22.30
CA GLY A 84 0.74 1.16 -21.69
C GLY A 84 0.84 0.29 -20.46
N ASN A 85 1.94 0.46 -19.72
CA ASN A 85 2.20 -0.27 -18.49
C ASN A 85 1.65 0.50 -17.28
N PHE A 86 0.70 -0.13 -16.59
CA PHE A 86 0.17 0.34 -15.33
C PHE A 86 0.87 -0.39 -14.18
N THR A 87 1.79 0.32 -13.50
CA THR A 87 2.57 -0.25 -12.40
C THR A 87 1.83 -0.09 -11.08
N ILE A 88 1.83 -1.15 -10.28
CA ILE A 88 1.20 -1.21 -8.97
C ILE A 88 2.25 -1.70 -7.98
N PHE A 89 2.40 -0.96 -6.88
CA PHE A 89 3.25 -1.39 -5.77
C PHE A 89 2.39 -1.91 -4.63
N ALA A 90 2.79 -3.02 -4.01
CA ALA A 90 2.15 -3.54 -2.81
C ALA A 90 3.18 -3.78 -1.72
N LYS A 91 2.84 -3.40 -0.50
CA LYS A 91 3.62 -3.75 0.70
C LYS A 91 2.72 -3.92 1.89
N THR A 92 3.25 -4.56 2.93
CA THR A 92 2.59 -4.64 4.23
C THR A 92 3.53 -4.25 5.34
N VAL A 93 2.98 -3.61 6.36
CA VAL A 93 3.71 -3.12 7.52
C VAL A 93 2.92 -3.41 8.79
N ALA A 94 3.61 -3.90 9.79
CA ALA A 94 3.11 -4.19 11.12
C ALA A 94 3.75 -3.24 12.14
N ILE A 95 2.94 -2.65 13.02
CA ILE A 95 3.37 -1.71 14.06
C ILE A 95 3.03 -2.31 15.44
N PRO A 96 3.94 -2.27 16.43
CA PRO A 96 5.31 -1.75 16.34
C PRO A 96 6.23 -2.63 15.49
N HIS A 97 7.26 -2.01 14.88
CA HIS A 97 8.28 -2.68 14.09
C HIS A 97 9.25 -3.46 14.99
N THR A 98 8.81 -4.63 15.43
CA THR A 98 9.49 -5.44 16.45
C THR A 98 10.49 -6.43 15.86
N SER A 99 10.44 -6.68 14.56
CA SER A 99 11.37 -7.56 13.86
C SER A 99 11.36 -7.29 12.35
N ASN A 100 12.26 -7.93 11.59
CA ASN A 100 12.21 -7.89 10.13
C ASN A 100 10.89 -8.43 9.58
N ASN A 101 10.19 -9.32 10.30
CA ASN A 101 8.88 -9.85 9.92
C ASN A 101 7.75 -8.81 10.03
N SER A 102 8.03 -7.61 10.56
CA SER A 102 7.09 -6.51 10.61
C SER A 102 6.87 -5.83 9.26
N HIS A 103 7.61 -6.22 8.21
CA HIS A 103 7.54 -5.61 6.89
C HIS A 103 7.46 -6.70 5.84
N PHE A 104 6.79 -6.44 4.72
CA PHE A 104 6.90 -7.30 3.54
C PHE A 104 6.71 -6.44 2.28
N PRO A 105 7.51 -6.64 1.21
CA PRO A 105 8.60 -7.61 1.11
C PRO A 105 9.84 -7.25 1.94
N TYR A 106 10.76 -8.20 2.09
CA TYR A 106 11.97 -8.05 2.91
C TYR A 106 13.19 -7.49 2.13
N SER A 107 13.09 -7.46 0.81
CA SER A 107 14.16 -7.05 -0.10
C SER A 107 13.57 -6.70 -1.47
N GLY A 108 14.37 -6.06 -2.33
CA GLY A 108 14.00 -5.77 -3.72
C GLY A 108 13.91 -4.28 -3.98
N ILE A 109 12.89 -3.86 -4.72
CA ILE A 109 12.70 -2.46 -5.10
C ILE A 109 12.28 -1.68 -3.87
N LYS A 110 12.95 -0.55 -3.62
CA LYS A 110 12.51 0.42 -2.64
C LYS A 110 11.72 1.52 -3.31
N ASP A 111 10.64 1.91 -2.66
CA ASP A 111 9.81 3.01 -3.09
C ASP A 111 10.27 4.33 -2.46
N HIS A 112 9.55 5.42 -2.73
CA HIS A 112 9.91 6.75 -2.21
C HIS A 112 9.89 6.86 -0.68
N GLN A 113 9.25 5.91 0.03
CA GLN A 113 9.28 5.85 1.49
C GLN A 113 10.59 5.21 2.02
N ASN A 114 11.53 4.84 1.14
CA ASN A 114 12.71 4.00 1.45
C ASN A 114 12.35 2.60 1.97
N GLU A 115 11.15 2.13 1.62
CA GLU A 115 10.58 0.85 2.04
C GLU A 115 10.46 -0.09 0.84
N TYR A 116 10.69 -1.38 1.06
CA TYR A 116 10.56 -2.39 0.01
C TYR A 116 9.10 -2.57 -0.42
N VAL A 117 8.91 -2.82 -1.72
CA VAL A 117 7.61 -3.05 -2.36
C VAL A 117 7.68 -4.21 -3.35
N GLU A 118 6.59 -4.96 -3.46
CA GLU A 118 6.34 -5.85 -4.58
C GLU A 118 5.82 -5.02 -5.75
N SER A 119 6.30 -5.30 -6.97
CA SER A 119 5.91 -4.58 -8.17
C SER A 119 5.12 -5.48 -9.11
N PHE A 120 3.93 -5.03 -9.48
CA PHE A 120 3.07 -5.65 -10.48
C PHE A 120 2.89 -4.70 -11.66
N SER A 121 2.71 -5.28 -12.84
CA SER A 121 2.47 -4.53 -14.07
C SER A 121 1.25 -5.09 -14.78
N VAL A 122 0.31 -4.22 -15.12
CA VAL A 122 -0.79 -4.53 -16.03
C VAL A 122 -0.52 -3.82 -17.34
N ILE A 123 -0.36 -4.59 -18.41
CA ILE A 123 -0.16 -4.06 -19.75
C ILE A 123 -1.52 -3.95 -20.43
N VAL A 124 -1.87 -2.74 -20.86
CA VAL A 124 -3.05 -2.50 -21.70
C VAL A 124 -2.57 -2.32 -23.13
N GLU A 125 -3.00 -3.22 -24.02
CA GLU A 125 -2.70 -3.21 -25.45
C GLU A 125 -3.92 -2.68 -26.25
N GLN A 126 -3.68 -2.29 -27.51
CA GLN A 126 -4.72 -1.80 -28.44
C GLN A 126 -5.45 -2.94 -29.13
#